data_AF-A0A1H4G0K0-F1
#
_entry.id   AF-A0A1H4G0K0-F1
#
_cell.length_a   1.000
_cell.length_b   1.000
_cell.length_c   1.000
_cell.angle_alpha   90.00
_cell.angle_beta   90.00
_cell.angle_gamma   90.00
#
_symmetry.space_group_name_H-M   'P 1'
#
loop_
_entity.id
_entity.type
_entity.pdbx_description
1 polymer ?
#
loop_
_entity_poly.entity_id
_entity_poly.type
_entity_poly.pdbx_seq_one_letter_code
_entity_poly.pdbx_strand_id
1 'polypeptide(L)'
;MCQFIDDTASIFPLADLQRCMVDSWEEWADDFKPLAPRPFGFRAVWVGYDPALSGDSAGLIVVAPPAVPGGKFRVLQKCQWRGMDFDAQAEAIPTITKQYNVVYMAINTTGIDQGVYQLVRQFYPNAIALNYSPEVKDRLVLKGLSVIDKGRLEFDAEWTDLAQSFMAIRKAMTASGKRVTYEASRNEETGHADLARACLHALGNEPLEGVTANNTGFMEFSN
;
A
#
# COMPACT_ATOMS: atom_id res chain seq x y z
N MET A 1 -9.99 -13.23 -25.18
CA MET A 1 -8.63 -13.79 -25.31
C MET A 1 -8.12 -13.98 -23.90
N CYS A 2 -8.13 -15.21 -23.36
CA CYS A 2 -7.56 -15.49 -22.03
C CYS A 2 -6.04 -15.38 -22.15
N GLN A 3 -5.48 -14.25 -21.71
CA GLN A 3 -4.03 -14.14 -21.56
C GLN A 3 -3.63 -15.01 -20.37
N PHE A 4 -2.75 -15.98 -20.62
CA PHE A 4 -2.11 -16.73 -19.55
C PHE A 4 -1.21 -15.76 -18.79
N ILE A 5 -1.49 -15.53 -17.51
CA ILE A 5 -0.64 -14.69 -16.67
C ILE A 5 0.47 -15.59 -16.12
N ASP A 6 1.70 -15.38 -16.59
CA ASP A 6 2.89 -16.07 -16.08
C ASP A 6 3.36 -15.40 -14.78
N ASP A 7 3.12 -16.08 -13.65
CA ASP A 7 3.49 -15.64 -12.31
C ASP A 7 4.73 -16.35 -11.75
N THR A 8 5.39 -17.19 -12.57
CA THR A 8 6.46 -18.10 -12.11
C THR A 8 7.65 -17.37 -11.48
N ALA A 9 7.93 -16.13 -11.91
CA ALA A 9 9.00 -15.30 -11.37
C ALA A 9 8.52 -14.34 -10.27
N SER A 10 7.22 -14.27 -10.01
CA SER A 10 6.65 -13.39 -9.00
C SER A 10 6.97 -13.89 -7.59
N ILE A 11 7.16 -12.95 -6.67
CA ILE A 11 7.20 -13.27 -5.26
C ILE A 11 5.80 -13.27 -4.61
N PHE A 12 4.78 -12.76 -5.30
CA PHE A 12 3.39 -12.79 -4.87
C PHE A 12 2.58 -13.62 -5.88
N PRO A 13 2.56 -14.95 -5.75
CA PRO A 13 1.85 -15.83 -6.67
C PRO A 13 0.36 -15.48 -6.78
N LEU A 14 -0.22 -15.71 -7.96
CA LEU A 14 -1.64 -15.43 -8.19
C LEU A 14 -2.53 -16.20 -7.21
N ALA A 15 -2.18 -17.45 -6.90
CA ALA A 15 -2.93 -18.27 -5.96
C ALA A 15 -3.01 -17.65 -4.54
N ASP A 16 -1.94 -16.97 -4.11
CA ASP A 16 -1.94 -16.29 -2.81
C ASP A 16 -2.78 -15.02 -2.86
N LEU A 17 -2.68 -14.25 -3.94
CA LEU A 17 -3.45 -13.03 -4.15
C LEU A 17 -4.95 -13.30 -4.32
N GLN A 18 -5.33 -14.41 -4.98
CA GLN A 18 -6.73 -14.81 -5.13
C GLN A 18 -7.40 -15.08 -3.78
N ARG A 19 -6.66 -15.57 -2.78
CA ARG A 19 -7.19 -15.73 -1.40
C ARG A 19 -7.41 -14.41 -0.68
N CYS A 20 -6.81 -13.32 -1.18
CA CYS A 20 -7.00 -11.97 -0.69
C CYS A 20 -8.12 -11.22 -1.42
N MET A 21 -8.68 -11.78 -2.49
CA MET A 21 -9.75 -11.17 -3.27
C MET A 21 -11.10 -11.54 -2.66
N VAL A 22 -11.91 -10.53 -2.33
CA VAL A 22 -13.23 -10.70 -1.71
C VAL A 22 -14.28 -9.85 -2.42
N ASP A 23 -15.56 -10.21 -2.28
CA ASP A 23 -16.64 -9.29 -2.61
C ASP A 23 -16.75 -8.25 -1.48
N SER A 24 -16.19 -7.06 -1.71
CA SER A 24 -16.13 -6.04 -0.66
C SER A 24 -17.51 -5.45 -0.31
N TRP A 25 -18.49 -5.58 -1.21
CA TRP A 25 -19.85 -5.10 -0.99
C TRP A 25 -20.62 -5.98 -0.03
N GLU A 26 -20.33 -7.28 -0.02
CA GLU A 26 -20.90 -8.25 0.91
C GLU A 26 -20.06 -8.35 2.20
N GLU A 27 -18.77 -8.65 2.08
CA GLU A 27 -17.90 -8.98 3.23
C GLU A 27 -17.67 -7.79 4.17
N TRP A 28 -17.73 -6.56 3.65
CA TRP A 28 -17.50 -5.34 4.45
C TRP A 28 -18.77 -4.51 4.64
N ALA A 29 -19.95 -5.06 4.29
CA ALA A 29 -21.22 -4.34 4.30
C ALA A 29 -21.54 -3.69 5.65
N ASP A 30 -21.13 -4.29 6.76
CA ASP A 30 -21.45 -3.82 8.10
C ASP A 30 -20.78 -2.50 8.46
N ASP A 31 -19.62 -2.20 7.88
CA ASP A 31 -18.80 -1.07 8.32
C ASP A 31 -18.11 -0.25 7.23
N PHE A 32 -18.19 -0.69 5.98
CA PHE A 32 -17.70 0.05 4.82
C PHE A 32 -18.86 0.40 3.89
N LYS A 33 -19.04 1.70 3.65
CA LYS A 33 -20.07 2.27 2.79
C LYS A 33 -19.40 3.10 1.69
N PRO A 34 -19.00 2.51 0.55
CA PRO A 34 -18.18 3.18 -0.47
C PRO A 34 -18.69 4.55 -0.94
N LEU A 35 -20.01 4.72 -0.97
CA LEU A 35 -20.68 5.92 -1.48
C LEU A 35 -20.93 7.00 -0.40
N ALA A 36 -20.62 6.74 0.87
CA ALA A 36 -20.79 7.71 1.94
C ALA A 36 -19.67 8.77 1.92
N PRO A 37 -19.91 10.00 2.40
CA PRO A 37 -18.86 11.02 2.52
C PRO A 37 -17.65 10.59 3.37
N ARG A 38 -17.89 9.67 4.32
CA ARG A 38 -16.84 8.99 5.10
C ARG A 38 -17.05 7.47 4.99
N PRO A 39 -16.47 6.82 3.97
CA PRO A 39 -16.78 5.43 3.66
C PRO A 39 -16.53 4.45 4.80
N PHE A 40 -15.57 4.74 5.68
CA PHE A 40 -15.22 3.91 6.84
C PHE A 40 -15.42 4.64 8.18
N GLY A 41 -16.32 5.64 8.19
CA GLY A 41 -16.58 6.47 9.37
C GLY A 41 -15.32 7.15 9.91
N PHE A 42 -15.14 7.10 11.23
CA PHE A 42 -13.98 7.65 11.94
C PHE A 42 -12.94 6.59 12.33
N ARG A 43 -13.06 5.37 11.79
CA ARG A 43 -12.10 4.31 12.09
C ARG A 43 -10.77 4.61 11.43
N ALA A 44 -9.70 4.28 12.15
CA ALA A 44 -8.34 4.54 11.73
C ALA A 44 -8.06 3.87 10.38
N VAL A 45 -7.38 4.58 9.48
CA VAL A 45 -6.82 4.02 8.26
C VAL A 45 -5.36 4.42 8.10
N TRP A 46 -4.63 3.62 7.34
CA TRP A 46 -3.26 3.85 6.94
C TRP A 46 -3.21 4.14 5.44
N VAL A 47 -2.40 5.12 5.06
CA VAL A 47 -2.19 5.49 3.67
C VAL A 47 -0.76 5.16 3.27
N GLY A 48 -0.61 4.51 2.13
CA GLY A 48 0.66 4.34 1.47
C GLY A 48 0.62 5.01 0.12
N TYR A 49 1.69 5.72 -0.22
CA TYR A 49 1.79 6.47 -1.46
C TYR A 49 3.14 6.24 -2.14
N ASP A 50 3.11 5.90 -3.43
CA ASP A 50 4.26 5.80 -4.31
C ASP A 50 4.10 6.86 -5.41
N PRO A 51 4.67 8.07 -5.23
CA PRO A 51 4.62 9.11 -6.25
C PRO A 51 5.41 8.69 -7.48
N ALA A 52 5.12 9.33 -8.61
CA ALA A 52 5.93 9.20 -9.80
C ALA A 52 5.94 10.51 -10.58
N LEU A 53 7.03 10.80 -11.27
CA LEU A 53 7.10 11.89 -12.24
C LEU A 53 7.02 11.34 -13.68
N SER A 54 6.35 12.08 -14.56
CA SER A 54 6.30 11.95 -16.04
C SER A 54 6.77 10.61 -16.66
N GLY A 55 5.83 9.89 -17.27
CA GLY A 55 6.10 8.65 -18.02
C GLY A 55 5.89 7.36 -17.23
N ASP A 56 5.63 7.45 -15.92
CA ASP A 56 5.23 6.34 -15.05
C ASP A 56 3.88 6.66 -14.36
N SER A 57 3.33 5.71 -13.59
CA SER A 57 2.13 5.92 -12.75
C SER A 57 2.48 6.18 -11.29
N ALA A 58 1.73 7.07 -10.64
CA ALA A 58 1.71 7.19 -9.18
C ALA A 58 0.59 6.30 -8.61
N GLY A 59 0.83 5.66 -7.47
CA GLY A 59 -0.13 4.79 -6.80
C GLY A 59 -0.40 5.23 -5.36
N LEU A 60 -1.67 5.30 -4.96
CA LEU A 60 -2.09 5.55 -3.58
C LEU A 60 -3.05 4.47 -3.11
N ILE A 61 -2.82 3.96 -1.90
CA ILE A 61 -3.62 2.92 -1.28
C ILE A 61 -4.04 3.35 0.13
N VAL A 62 -5.33 3.20 0.43
CA VAL A 62 -5.91 3.34 1.77
C VAL A 62 -6.19 1.96 2.34
N VAL A 63 -5.64 1.65 3.51
CA VAL A 63 -5.79 0.36 4.19
C VAL A 63 -6.45 0.57 5.55
N ALA A 64 -7.51 -0.17 5.84
CA ALA A 64 -7.95 -0.36 7.22
C ALA A 64 -7.04 -1.39 7.90
N PRO A 65 -6.33 -1.02 8.98
CA PRO A 65 -5.63 -2.00 9.80
C PRO A 65 -6.62 -2.88 10.55
N PRO A 66 -6.19 -4.06 11.01
CA PRO A 66 -7.04 -4.96 11.77
C PRO A 66 -7.42 -4.34 13.12
N ALA A 67 -8.67 -4.53 13.53
CA ALA A 67 -9.15 -4.08 14.85
C ALA A 67 -8.52 -4.87 16.02
N VAL A 68 -8.01 -6.07 15.74
CA VAL A 68 -7.36 -6.96 16.71
C VAL A 68 -6.04 -7.50 16.15
N PRO A 69 -5.03 -7.78 17.00
CA PRO A 69 -3.79 -8.41 16.55
C PRO A 69 -4.05 -9.69 15.73
N GLY A 70 -3.37 -9.82 14.60
CA GLY A 70 -3.53 -10.98 13.71
C GLY A 70 -4.76 -10.93 12.79
N GLY A 71 -5.63 -9.92 12.92
CA GLY A 71 -6.79 -9.75 12.04
C GLY A 71 -6.43 -9.33 10.61
N LYS A 72 -7.47 -9.08 9.81
CA LYS A 72 -7.38 -8.72 8.39
C LYS A 72 -7.09 -7.24 8.17
N PHE A 73 -6.25 -6.95 7.18
CA PHE A 73 -6.11 -5.66 6.53
C PHE A 73 -7.09 -5.59 5.37
N ARG A 74 -7.76 -4.46 5.18
CA ARG A 74 -8.67 -4.25 4.05
C ARG A 74 -8.21 -3.06 3.22
N VAL A 75 -7.96 -3.27 1.93
CA VAL A 75 -7.66 -2.18 1.00
C VAL A 75 -8.98 -1.52 0.64
N LEU A 76 -9.25 -0.36 1.24
CA LEU A 76 -10.54 0.33 1.11
C LEU A 76 -10.63 1.23 -0.11
N GLN A 77 -9.49 1.78 -0.54
CA GLN A 77 -9.45 2.66 -1.70
C GLN A 77 -8.10 2.57 -2.39
N LYS A 78 -8.17 2.71 -3.71
CA LYS A 78 -7.05 2.70 -4.63
C LYS A 78 -7.18 3.87 -5.59
N CYS A 79 -6.11 4.65 -5.72
CA CYS A 79 -5.99 5.68 -6.74
C CYS A 79 -4.73 5.43 -7.56
N GLN A 80 -4.83 5.62 -8.88
CA GLN A 80 -3.68 5.58 -9.77
C GLN A 80 -3.74 6.78 -10.72
N TRP A 81 -2.62 7.46 -10.87
CA TRP A 81 -2.52 8.66 -11.70
C TRP A 81 -1.37 8.52 -12.68
N ARG A 82 -1.58 8.86 -13.94
CA ARG A 82 -0.52 8.89 -14.98
C ARG A 82 -0.29 10.30 -15.46
N GLY A 83 0.99 10.68 -15.55
CA GLY A 83 1.40 11.94 -16.16
C GLY A 83 1.01 13.21 -15.39
N MET A 84 0.51 13.09 -14.15
CA MET A 84 0.29 14.25 -13.29
C MET A 84 1.62 14.81 -12.79
N ASP A 85 1.72 16.13 -12.71
CA ASP A 85 2.80 16.78 -11.97
C ASP A 85 2.62 16.62 -10.46
N PHE A 86 3.59 17.10 -9.69
CA PHE A 86 3.61 16.94 -8.25
C PHE A 86 2.55 17.77 -7.52
N ASP A 87 2.20 18.94 -8.05
CA ASP A 87 1.19 19.79 -7.45
C ASP A 87 -0.19 19.12 -7.59
N ALA A 88 -0.55 18.64 -8.78
CA ALA A 88 -1.79 17.92 -9.03
C ALA A 88 -1.90 16.63 -8.19
N GLN A 89 -0.80 15.89 -8.05
CA GLN A 89 -0.73 14.72 -7.17
C GLN A 89 -0.97 15.10 -5.70
N ALA A 90 -0.31 16.16 -5.22
CA ALA A 90 -0.45 16.63 -3.84
C ALA A 90 -1.86 17.14 -3.54
N GLU A 91 -2.52 17.82 -4.49
CA GLU A 91 -3.88 18.34 -4.37
C GLU A 91 -4.95 17.24 -4.26
N ALA A 92 -4.68 16.05 -4.78
CA ALA A 92 -5.59 14.91 -4.66
C ALA A 92 -5.64 14.35 -3.23
N ILE A 93 -4.53 14.37 -2.49
CA ILE A 93 -4.40 13.72 -1.17
C ILE A 93 -5.27 14.35 -0.06
N PRO A 94 -5.51 15.67 0.02
CA PRO A 94 -6.44 16.27 0.96
C PRO A 94 -7.87 15.70 0.90
N THR A 95 -8.29 15.16 -0.25
CA THR A 95 -9.61 14.50 -0.33
C THR A 95 -9.65 13.21 0.49
N ILE A 96 -8.55 12.45 0.48
CA ILE A 96 -8.39 11.21 1.27
C ILE A 96 -8.44 11.52 2.77
N THR A 97 -7.75 12.56 3.22
CA THR A 97 -7.74 12.94 4.65
C THR A 97 -9.08 13.50 5.13
N LYS A 98 -9.92 13.99 4.22
CA LYS A 98 -11.30 14.39 4.52
C LYS A 98 -12.24 13.19 4.59
N GLN A 99 -12.09 12.22 3.68
CA GLN A 99 -12.93 11.02 3.59
C GLN A 99 -12.63 10.02 4.72
N TYR A 100 -11.37 9.86 5.12
CA TYR A 100 -10.95 8.87 6.11
C TYR A 100 -10.25 9.48 7.32
N ASN A 101 -10.31 8.80 8.45
CA ASN A 101 -9.48 9.13 9.61
C ASN A 101 -8.06 8.56 9.42
N VAL A 102 -7.22 9.27 8.68
CA VAL A 102 -5.85 8.85 8.37
C VAL A 102 -4.95 9.04 9.58
N VAL A 103 -4.52 7.94 10.20
CA VAL A 103 -3.64 7.95 11.40
C VAL A 103 -2.18 7.65 11.07
N TYR A 104 -1.92 7.15 9.86
CA TYR A 104 -0.58 6.87 9.35
C TYR A 104 -0.56 7.16 7.84
N MET A 105 0.48 7.85 7.37
CA MET A 105 0.69 8.09 5.95
C MET A 105 2.17 7.94 5.63
N ALA A 106 2.52 6.96 4.79
CA ALA A 106 3.88 6.75 4.32
C ALA A 106 3.99 7.07 2.83
N ILE A 107 4.98 7.88 2.49
CA ILE A 107 5.19 8.40 1.12
C ILE A 107 6.60 8.04 0.69
N ASN A 108 6.76 7.40 -0.47
CA ASN A 108 8.08 7.25 -1.08
C ASN A 108 8.65 8.63 -1.45
N THR A 109 9.86 8.92 -0.99
CA THR A 109 10.57 10.18 -1.24
C THR A 109 11.90 9.96 -1.95
N THR A 110 12.05 8.82 -2.64
CA THR A 110 13.29 8.45 -3.31
C THR A 110 13.48 9.29 -4.56
N GLY A 111 14.61 9.99 -4.65
CA GLY A 111 14.91 10.83 -5.81
C GLY A 111 13.94 12.01 -5.93
N ILE A 112 13.26 12.11 -7.08
CA ILE A 112 12.43 13.26 -7.44
C ILE A 112 11.13 13.35 -6.62
N ASP A 113 10.65 12.23 -6.09
CA ASP A 113 9.39 12.12 -5.35
C ASP A 113 9.35 12.93 -4.04
N GLN A 114 10.49 13.45 -3.60
CA GLN A 114 10.61 14.35 -2.45
C GLN A 114 9.71 15.61 -2.58
N GLY A 115 9.45 16.08 -3.80
CA GLY A 115 8.59 17.25 -4.06
C GLY A 115 7.17 17.06 -3.51
N VAL A 116 6.53 15.93 -3.81
CA VAL A 116 5.15 15.66 -3.35
C VAL A 116 5.09 15.56 -1.83
N TYR A 117 6.08 14.90 -1.21
CA TYR A 117 6.15 14.79 0.24
C TYR A 117 6.21 16.16 0.93
N GLN A 118 6.99 17.11 0.39
CA GLN A 118 7.08 18.46 0.95
C GLN A 118 5.73 19.19 0.91
N LEU A 119 4.97 19.05 -0.17
CA LEU A 119 3.62 19.63 -0.31
C LEU A 119 2.64 18.98 0.67
N VAL A 120 2.65 17.64 0.76
CA VAL A 120 1.75 16.90 1.66
C VAL A 120 1.99 17.26 3.13
N ARG A 121 3.26 17.45 3.53
CA ARG A 121 3.63 17.84 4.90
C ARG A 121 3.06 19.18 5.34
N GLN A 122 2.65 20.05 4.41
CA GLN A 122 2.03 21.35 4.75
C GLN A 122 0.65 21.17 5.39
N PHE A 123 -0.13 20.17 4.96
CA PHE A 123 -1.47 19.90 5.50
C PHE A 123 -1.56 18.61 6.32
N TYR A 124 -0.62 17.68 6.16
CA TYR A 124 -0.49 16.48 6.99
C TYR A 124 0.95 16.36 7.56
N PRO A 125 1.27 17.13 8.62
CA PRO A 125 2.63 17.17 9.19
C PRO A 125 3.11 15.88 9.84
N ASN A 126 2.30 14.82 9.89
CA ASN A 126 2.70 13.51 10.43
C ASN A 126 3.05 12.51 9.32
N ALA A 127 3.09 12.93 8.04
CA ALA A 127 3.52 12.06 6.95
C ALA A 127 4.96 11.56 7.19
N ILE A 128 5.17 10.27 6.93
CA ILE A 128 6.42 9.55 7.06
C ILE A 128 7.08 9.45 5.69
N ALA A 129 8.33 9.92 5.61
CA ALA A 129 9.15 9.74 4.41
C ALA A 129 9.73 8.33 4.36
N LEU A 130 9.55 7.63 3.24
CA LEU A 130 10.22 6.39 2.91
C LEU A 130 11.30 6.68 1.86
N ASN A 131 12.56 6.70 2.29
CA ASN A 131 13.70 6.78 1.39
C ASN A 131 14.19 5.35 1.10
N TYR A 132 14.08 4.89 -0.15
CA TYR A 132 14.42 3.52 -0.48
C TYR A 132 15.91 3.26 -0.42
N SER A 133 16.30 2.46 0.57
CA SER A 133 17.47 1.59 0.51
C SER A 133 17.04 0.16 0.19
N PRO A 134 17.96 -0.73 -0.23
CA PRO A 134 17.67 -2.16 -0.34
C PRO A 134 17.05 -2.73 0.94
N GLU A 135 17.51 -2.32 2.11
CA GLU A 135 17.00 -2.79 3.40
C GLU A 135 15.55 -2.35 3.65
N VAL A 136 15.19 -1.12 3.27
CA VAL A 136 13.80 -0.63 3.38
C VAL A 136 12.89 -1.41 2.44
N LYS A 137 13.33 -1.65 1.19
CA LYS A 137 12.58 -2.46 0.22
C LYS A 137 12.37 -3.88 0.74
N ASP A 138 13.43 -4.52 1.21
CA ASP A 138 13.37 -5.88 1.74
C ASP A 138 12.39 -5.98 2.90
N ARG A 139 12.46 -5.05 3.86
CA ARG A 139 11.53 -5.01 5.00
C ARG A 139 10.07 -4.89 4.56
N LEU A 140 9.78 -3.99 3.63
CA LEU A 140 8.42 -3.76 3.12
C LEU A 140 7.89 -4.99 2.40
N VAL A 141 8.70 -5.60 1.54
CA VAL A 141 8.33 -6.82 0.81
C VAL A 141 8.12 -8.00 1.75
N LEU A 142 9.05 -8.24 2.70
CA LEU A 142 8.93 -9.31 3.69
C LEU A 142 7.69 -9.13 4.57
N LYS A 143 7.32 -7.89 4.90
CA LYS A 143 6.06 -7.60 5.58
C LYS A 143 4.86 -7.96 4.68
N GLY A 144 4.86 -7.55 3.42
CA GLY A 144 3.83 -7.91 2.45
C GLY A 144 3.62 -9.41 2.36
N LEU A 145 4.70 -10.18 2.18
CA LEU A 145 4.68 -11.64 2.15
C LEU A 145 4.06 -12.21 3.43
N SER A 146 4.53 -11.78 4.60
CA SER A 146 3.99 -12.24 5.88
C SER A 146 2.49 -11.98 6.04
N VAL A 147 1.96 -10.90 5.47
CA VAL A 147 0.53 -10.58 5.50
C VAL A 147 -0.25 -11.44 4.50
N ILE A 148 0.20 -11.50 3.24
CA ILE A 148 -0.49 -12.18 2.15
C ILE A 148 -0.46 -13.71 2.32
N ASP A 149 0.67 -14.29 2.71
CA ASP A 149 0.82 -15.74 2.92
C ASP A 149 -0.10 -16.25 4.04
N LYS A 150 -0.35 -15.40 5.05
CA LYS A 150 -1.29 -15.68 6.14
C LYS A 150 -2.74 -15.38 5.77
N GLY A 151 -3.01 -14.99 4.53
CA GLY A 151 -4.33 -14.59 4.05
C GLY A 151 -4.89 -13.40 4.81
N ARG A 152 -4.04 -12.49 5.31
CA ARG A 152 -4.47 -11.35 6.13
C ARG A 152 -4.78 -10.10 5.32
N LEU A 153 -4.44 -10.04 4.04
CA LEU A 153 -4.87 -8.94 3.17
C LEU A 153 -6.20 -9.29 2.52
N GLU A 154 -7.10 -8.31 2.45
CA GLU A 154 -8.35 -8.37 1.70
C GLU A 154 -8.44 -7.13 0.79
N PHE A 155 -8.81 -7.33 -0.47
CA PHE A 155 -9.13 -6.28 -1.43
C PHE A 155 -10.25 -6.75 -2.36
N ASP A 156 -10.93 -5.78 -2.97
CA ASP A 156 -12.07 -6.09 -3.83
C ASP A 156 -11.65 -6.97 -5.03
N ALA A 157 -12.44 -8.01 -5.31
CA ALA A 157 -12.15 -8.98 -6.36
C ALA A 157 -12.13 -8.38 -7.78
N GLU A 158 -12.74 -7.21 -7.99
CA GLU A 158 -12.67 -6.51 -9.28
C GLU A 158 -11.33 -5.78 -9.48
N TRP A 159 -10.52 -5.60 -8.43
CA TRP A 159 -9.22 -4.91 -8.50
C TRP A 159 -8.10 -5.83 -8.99
N THR A 160 -8.31 -6.39 -10.18
CA THR A 160 -7.36 -7.24 -10.89
C THR A 160 -6.03 -6.53 -11.17
N ASP A 161 -6.04 -5.21 -11.34
CA ASP A 161 -4.85 -4.40 -11.55
C ASP A 161 -3.97 -4.27 -10.29
N LEU A 162 -4.57 -4.29 -9.10
CA LEU A 162 -3.82 -4.38 -7.85
C LEU A 162 -3.13 -5.74 -7.74
N ALA A 163 -3.83 -6.84 -8.07
CA ALA A 163 -3.24 -8.17 -8.10
C ALA A 163 -2.09 -8.25 -9.12
N GLN A 164 -2.30 -7.77 -10.35
CA GLN A 164 -1.24 -7.71 -11.38
C GLN A 164 -0.05 -6.86 -10.93
N SER A 165 -0.29 -5.75 -10.21
CA SER A 165 0.76 -4.91 -9.64
C SER A 165 1.64 -5.68 -8.65
N PHE A 166 1.04 -6.49 -7.77
CA PHE A 166 1.81 -7.36 -6.86
C PHE A 166 2.59 -8.42 -7.62
N MET A 167 1.95 -9.05 -8.61
CA MET A 167 2.56 -10.10 -9.42
C MET A 167 3.79 -9.62 -10.20
N ALA A 168 3.82 -8.33 -10.56
CA ALA A 168 4.95 -7.71 -11.25
C ALA A 168 6.24 -7.64 -10.41
N ILE A 169 6.17 -7.81 -9.08
CA ILE A 169 7.34 -7.77 -8.19
C ILE A 169 8.06 -9.12 -8.24
N ARG A 170 9.36 -9.09 -8.52
CA ARG A 170 10.24 -10.26 -8.70
C ARG A 170 11.50 -10.13 -7.87
N LYS A 171 12.14 -11.27 -7.55
CA LYS A 171 13.49 -11.28 -6.98
C LYS A 171 14.50 -10.86 -8.05
N ALA A 172 15.41 -9.97 -7.69
CA ALA A 172 16.54 -9.55 -8.50
C ALA A 172 17.82 -9.58 -7.65
N MET A 173 18.97 -9.43 -8.30
CA MET A 173 20.25 -9.24 -7.61
C MET A 173 20.62 -7.77 -7.68
N THR A 174 21.12 -7.20 -6.58
CA THR A 174 21.71 -5.86 -6.58
C THR A 174 22.82 -5.75 -7.63
N ALA A 175 23.15 -4.53 -8.08
CA ALA A 175 24.20 -4.30 -9.08
C ALA A 175 25.56 -4.94 -8.73
N SER A 176 25.85 -5.09 -7.44
CA SER A 176 27.05 -5.76 -6.92
C SER A 176 27.03 -7.30 -7.00
N GLY A 177 25.86 -7.91 -7.25
CA GLY A 177 25.63 -9.36 -7.22
C GLY A 177 25.69 -9.99 -5.82
N LYS A 178 25.89 -9.22 -4.76
CA LYS A 178 26.11 -9.76 -3.39
C LYS A 178 24.84 -9.96 -2.58
N ARG A 179 23.77 -9.24 -2.92
CA ARG A 179 22.50 -9.25 -2.18
C ARG A 179 21.34 -9.41 -3.15
N VAL A 180 20.34 -10.17 -2.71
CA VAL A 180 19.01 -10.20 -3.33
C VAL A 180 18.31 -8.87 -3.04
N THR A 181 17.48 -8.42 -3.97
CA THR A 181 16.59 -7.26 -3.86
C THR A 181 15.28 -7.60 -4.58
N TYR A 182 14.33 -6.67 -4.55
CA TYR A 182 13.05 -6.80 -5.25
C TYR A 182 12.85 -5.67 -6.25
N GLU A 183 12.40 -6.02 -7.44
CA GLU A 183 12.22 -5.10 -8.56
C GLU A 183 10.97 -5.48 -9.36
N ALA A 184 10.39 -4.49 -10.03
CA ALA A 184 9.33 -4.68 -11.02
C ALA A 184 9.78 -4.02 -12.33
N SER A 185 9.56 -4.64 -13.47
CA SER A 185 9.81 -4.00 -14.77
C SER A 185 8.70 -2.99 -15.08
N ARG A 186 9.06 -1.83 -15.64
CA ARG A 186 8.07 -0.86 -16.16
C ARG A 186 7.33 -1.46 -17.35
N ASN A 187 6.00 -1.43 -17.33
CA ASN A 187 5.18 -1.73 -18.51
C ASN A 187 3.88 -0.91 -18.49
N GLU A 188 3.16 -0.93 -19.62
CA GLU A 188 1.95 -0.12 -19.81
C GLU A 188 0.74 -0.58 -18.97
N GLU A 189 0.72 -1.82 -18.49
CA GLU A 189 -0.42 -2.42 -17.79
C GLU A 189 -0.29 -2.27 -16.26
N THR A 190 0.87 -2.61 -15.69
CA THR A 190 1.13 -2.63 -14.24
C THR A 190 1.93 -1.42 -13.74
N GLY A 191 2.36 -0.53 -14.62
CA GLY A 191 3.31 0.54 -14.27
C GLY A 191 4.62 -0.04 -13.74
N HIS A 192 5.19 0.58 -12.70
CA HIS A 192 6.35 0.06 -11.97
C HIS A 192 5.96 -0.66 -10.67
N ALA A 193 4.79 -1.33 -10.68
CA ALA A 193 4.16 -1.93 -9.50
C ALA A 193 3.74 -0.90 -8.44
N ASP A 194 3.35 0.31 -8.86
CA ASP A 194 3.15 1.46 -7.98
C ASP A 194 2.01 1.24 -6.98
N LEU A 195 0.95 0.53 -7.39
CA LEU A 195 -0.17 0.15 -6.52
C LEU A 195 0.26 -0.84 -5.43
N ALA A 196 1.02 -1.87 -5.79
CA ALA A 196 1.56 -2.82 -4.83
C ALA A 196 2.54 -2.15 -3.87
N ARG A 197 3.44 -1.29 -4.37
CA ARG A 197 4.40 -0.53 -3.55
C ARG A 197 3.69 0.40 -2.57
N ALA A 198 2.67 1.12 -3.03
CA ALA A 198 1.80 1.92 -2.16
C ALA A 198 1.12 1.06 -1.08
N CYS A 199 0.61 -0.13 -1.42
CA CYS A 199 0.04 -1.03 -0.43
C CYS A 199 1.10 -1.50 0.60
N LEU A 200 2.29 -1.87 0.15
CA LEU A 200 3.41 -2.26 1.00
C LEU A 200 3.85 -1.12 1.94
N HIS A 201 3.82 0.14 1.49
CA HIS A 201 4.09 1.31 2.33
C HIS A 201 3.11 1.40 3.50
N ALA A 202 1.81 1.20 3.25
CA ALA A 202 0.80 1.19 4.30
C ALA A 202 1.00 0.00 5.26
N LEU A 203 1.16 -1.21 4.74
CA LEU A 203 1.36 -2.43 5.54
C LEU A 203 2.64 -2.40 6.38
N GLY A 204 3.66 -1.66 5.92
CA GLY A 204 4.93 -1.45 6.63
C GLY A 204 4.79 -0.80 8.00
N ASN A 205 3.63 -0.24 8.34
CA ASN A 205 3.35 0.27 9.69
C ASN A 205 3.14 -0.85 10.73
N GLU A 206 2.72 -2.05 10.32
CA GLU A 206 2.64 -3.19 11.23
C GLU A 206 4.08 -3.69 11.55
N PRO A 207 4.48 -3.89 12.81
CA PRO A 207 5.77 -4.51 13.12
C PRO A 207 5.88 -5.93 12.55
N LEU A 208 7.07 -6.40 12.14
CA LEU A 208 7.24 -7.73 11.54
C LEU A 208 6.79 -8.88 12.44
N GLU A 209 6.99 -8.75 13.76
CA GLU A 209 6.53 -9.70 14.79
C GLU A 209 5.01 -9.65 15.02
N GLY A 210 4.31 -8.72 14.36
CA GLY A 210 2.91 -8.39 14.64
C GLY A 210 2.79 -7.45 15.86
N VAL A 211 1.55 -7.06 16.14
CA VAL A 211 1.23 -6.29 17.35
C VAL A 211 1.18 -7.26 18.53
N THR A 212 2.18 -7.20 19.42
CA THR A 212 2.19 -7.95 20.69
C THR A 212 1.80 -7.01 21.83
N ALA A 213 1.31 -7.55 22.95
CA ALA A 213 1.01 -6.76 24.15
C ALA A 213 2.21 -5.91 24.63
N ASN A 214 3.44 -6.32 24.30
CA ASN A 214 4.67 -5.64 24.66
C ASN A 214 5.01 -4.43 23.76
N ASN A 215 4.35 -4.27 22.61
CA ASN A 215 4.61 -3.16 21.67
C ASN A 215 3.37 -2.27 21.43
N THR A 216 2.29 -2.48 22.21
CA THR A 216 1.15 -1.56 22.33
C THR A 216 1.30 -0.74 23.60
N GLY A 217 2.04 0.36 23.55
CA GLY A 217 2.05 1.33 24.63
C GLY A 217 0.72 2.09 24.69
N PHE A 218 -0.28 1.54 25.38
CA PHE A 218 -1.39 2.34 25.89
C PHE A 218 -0.87 3.13 27.10
N MET A 219 -0.63 4.43 26.91
CA MET A 219 -0.50 5.34 28.04
C MET A 219 -1.92 5.62 28.54
N GLU A 220 -2.35 4.89 29.58
CA GLU A 220 -3.51 5.30 30.35
C GLU A 220 -3.15 6.59 31.10
N PHE A 221 -3.77 7.70 30.70
CA PHE A 221 -3.82 8.88 31.56
C PHE A 221 -4.73 8.55 32.73
N SER A 222 -4.12 8.31 33.90
CA SER A 222 -4.85 8.33 35.17
C SER A 222 -5.25 9.78 35.45
N ASN A 223 -6.55 10.00 35.68
CA ASN A 223 -7.17 11.29 35.99
C ASN A 223 -6.46 12.09 37.09
#